data_AF-A0A850BKA3-F1
#
_entry.id   AF-A0A850BKA3-F1
#
_cell.length_a   1.000
_cell.length_b   1.000
_cell.length_c   1.000
_cell.angle_alpha   90.00
_cell.angle_beta   90.00
_cell.angle_gamma   90.00
#
_symmetry.space_group_name_H-M   'P 1'
#
loop_
_entity.id
_entity.type
_entity.pdbx_description
1 polymer ?
#
loop_
_entity_poly.entity_id
_entity_poly.type
_entity_poly.pdbx_seq_one_letter_code
_entity_poly.pdbx_strand_id
1 'polypeptide(L)'
;AVWTALIAGLLAALHPGLVGYTPALMTEGVTASLLACGAWAMSGALGFLGSEPKSLRRAVFATAGAGVVLGAATLVRPQSLVLAPIFAWIAWGSAPLRFRALGASAALVAALLVCAPWTLRNCVRMKSCALVSVNGGWNLAIGADPGGEGTWAPIKVPEACREVWDEAAKDACFGREALRSIAADPLGWAALAPKKLAATFNHGGTAGGWYLHTSNASAFGERARDALGASSTAVERSVLLLAIIGALRRRFSSPRRLVAAAGLVGLSVLGAVFAVSAHAWVSYSVLALLSLIPRGGGEREPFVASAAGAVVIATLITHAIFFGAGRYALVVFPLLCGAAALAFERRRPGASISARLC
;
A
#
# COMPACT_ATOMS: atom_id res chain seq x y z
N ALA A 1 -2.04 22.57 9.86
CA ALA A 1 -3.18 21.65 9.82
C ALA A 1 -4.01 21.86 8.54
N VAL A 2 -4.82 22.92 8.42
CA VAL A 2 -5.73 23.13 7.27
C VAL A 2 -5.00 23.12 5.91
N TRP A 3 -3.92 23.89 5.76
CA TRP A 3 -3.14 23.91 4.50
C TRP A 3 -2.53 22.57 4.13
N THR A 4 -2.09 21.79 5.12
CA THR A 4 -1.53 20.44 4.91
C THR A 4 -2.60 19.49 4.39
N ALA A 5 -3.81 19.54 4.96
CA ALA A 5 -4.94 18.74 4.49
C ALA A 5 -5.38 19.15 3.07
N LEU A 6 -5.41 20.46 2.78
CA LEU A 6 -5.72 20.97 1.44
C LEU A 6 -4.69 20.50 0.41
N ILE A 7 -3.40 20.61 0.71
CA ILE A 7 -2.32 20.15 -0.19
C ILE A 7 -2.44 18.64 -0.42
N ALA A 8 -2.67 17.84 0.64
CA ALA A 8 -2.85 16.40 0.50
C ALA A 8 -4.03 16.06 -0.43
N GLY A 9 -5.17 16.73 -0.23
CA GLY A 9 -6.37 16.56 -1.04
C GLY A 9 -6.14 16.95 -2.51
N LEU A 10 -5.51 18.10 -2.76
CA LEU A 10 -5.20 18.58 -4.11
C LEU A 10 -4.22 17.65 -4.83
N LEU A 11 -3.17 17.19 -4.14
CA LEU A 11 -2.21 16.24 -4.72
C LEU A 11 -2.89 14.93 -5.13
N ALA A 12 -3.82 14.42 -4.33
CA ALA A 12 -4.55 13.20 -4.66
C ALA A 12 -5.61 13.43 -5.77
N ALA A 13 -6.39 14.51 -5.68
CA ALA A 13 -7.47 14.82 -6.61
C ALA A 13 -6.95 15.16 -8.03
N LEU A 14 -5.78 15.79 -8.12
CA LEU A 14 -5.15 16.17 -9.39
C LEU A 14 -4.10 15.16 -9.85
N HIS A 15 -3.96 14.01 -9.17
CA HIS A 15 -2.97 13.00 -9.53
C HIS A 15 -3.30 12.40 -10.90
N PRO A 16 -2.48 12.61 -11.95
CA PRO A 16 -2.83 12.21 -13.31
C PRO A 16 -3.11 10.71 -13.44
N GLY A 17 -2.33 9.88 -12.73
CA GLY A 17 -2.54 8.44 -12.66
C GLY A 17 -3.90 8.04 -12.06
N LEU A 18 -4.31 8.63 -10.91
CA LEU A 18 -5.60 8.32 -10.28
C LEU A 18 -6.78 8.82 -11.13
N VAL A 19 -6.64 10.01 -11.71
CA VAL A 19 -7.64 10.58 -12.63
C VAL A 19 -7.80 9.72 -13.87
N GLY A 20 -6.70 9.38 -14.54
CA GLY A 20 -6.71 8.53 -15.74
C GLY A 20 -7.24 7.12 -15.50
N TYR A 21 -7.09 6.60 -14.28
CA TYR A 21 -7.63 5.29 -13.90
C TYR A 21 -9.13 5.27 -13.62
N THR A 22 -9.73 6.43 -13.33
CA THR A 22 -11.17 6.53 -13.06
C THR A 22 -12.02 6.11 -14.27
N PRO A 23 -11.81 6.65 -15.49
CA PRO A 23 -12.54 6.21 -16.67
C PRO A 23 -12.15 4.80 -17.15
N ALA A 24 -11.00 4.27 -16.72
CA ALA A 24 -10.61 2.89 -17.01
C ALA A 24 -11.41 1.84 -16.20
N LEU A 25 -12.22 2.25 -15.21
CA LEU A 25 -13.07 1.38 -14.38
C LEU A 25 -12.31 0.19 -13.73
N MET A 26 -11.09 0.45 -13.26
CA MET A 26 -10.25 -0.58 -12.64
C MET A 26 -10.33 -0.58 -11.11
N THR A 27 -9.98 -1.71 -10.50
CA THR A 27 -10.10 -1.93 -9.04
C THR A 27 -9.14 -1.10 -8.19
N GLU A 28 -8.05 -0.61 -8.79
CA GLU A 28 -6.99 0.14 -8.13
C GLU A 28 -7.51 1.42 -7.48
N GLY A 29 -8.35 2.19 -8.19
CA GLY A 29 -8.95 3.42 -7.68
C GLY A 29 -9.83 3.17 -6.47
N VAL A 30 -10.71 2.16 -6.56
CA VAL A 30 -11.60 1.75 -5.45
C VAL A 30 -10.78 1.32 -4.23
N THR A 31 -9.74 0.51 -4.44
CA THR A 31 -8.84 0.07 -3.36
C THR A 31 -8.15 1.27 -2.72
N ALA A 32 -7.59 2.16 -3.52
CA ALA A 32 -6.87 3.35 -3.06
C ALA A 32 -7.78 4.26 -2.21
N SER A 33 -9.02 4.49 -2.66
CA SER A 33 -10.03 5.24 -1.90
C SER A 33 -10.41 4.56 -0.60
N LEU A 34 -10.68 3.25 -0.60
CA LEU A 34 -11.05 2.53 0.62
C LEU A 34 -9.90 2.50 1.64
N LEU A 35 -8.64 2.39 1.20
CA LEU A 35 -7.48 2.48 2.09
C LEU A 35 -7.34 3.88 2.70
N ALA A 36 -7.57 4.94 1.91
CA ALA A 36 -7.56 6.31 2.42
C ALA A 36 -8.70 6.56 3.43
N CYS A 37 -9.92 6.11 3.11
CA CYS A 37 -11.07 6.20 4.02
C CYS A 37 -10.86 5.39 5.30
N GLY A 38 -10.32 4.17 5.20
CA GLY A 38 -10.00 3.33 6.35
C GLY A 38 -8.94 3.96 7.25
N ALA A 39 -7.89 4.53 6.67
CA ALA A 39 -6.88 5.29 7.40
C ALA A 39 -7.48 6.54 8.08
N TRP A 40 -8.31 7.31 7.37
CA TRP A 40 -8.99 8.47 7.95
C TRP A 40 -9.90 8.08 9.12
N ALA A 41 -10.75 7.06 8.96
CA ALA A 41 -11.61 6.55 10.02
C ALA A 41 -10.81 6.06 11.23
N MET A 42 -9.69 5.37 10.99
CA MET A 42 -8.77 4.93 12.05
C MET A 42 -8.15 6.11 12.79
N SER A 43 -7.78 7.17 12.07
CA SER A 43 -7.24 8.39 12.69
C SER A 43 -8.28 9.09 13.56
N GLY A 44 -9.55 9.09 13.18
CA GLY A 44 -10.65 9.60 14.00
C GLY A 44 -10.87 8.80 15.28
N ALA A 45 -10.63 7.48 15.25
CA ALA A 45 -10.73 6.62 16.43
C ALA A 45 -9.77 7.02 17.56
N LEU A 46 -8.65 7.68 17.22
CA LEU A 46 -7.68 8.22 18.19
C LEU A 46 -8.27 9.29 19.09
N GLY A 47 -9.18 10.11 18.56
CA GLY A 47 -9.82 11.19 19.31
C GLY A 47 -10.66 10.70 20.49
N PHE A 48 -11.03 9.41 20.49
CA PHE A 48 -11.79 8.79 21.58
C PHE A 48 -10.92 8.10 22.63
N LEU A 49 -9.61 8.01 22.45
CA LEU A 49 -8.70 7.42 23.44
C LEU A 49 -8.42 8.44 24.56
N GLY A 50 -9.40 8.64 25.45
CA GLY A 50 -9.30 9.48 26.66
C GLY A 50 -9.26 8.64 27.94
N SER A 51 -9.04 9.28 29.10
CA SER A 51 -8.92 8.59 30.41
C SER A 51 -10.23 7.96 30.94
N GLU A 52 -11.36 8.27 30.32
CA GLU A 52 -12.70 7.82 30.77
C GLU A 52 -13.04 6.38 30.32
N PRO A 53 -13.66 5.52 31.14
CA PRO A 53 -14.03 4.15 30.75
C PRO A 53 -14.94 4.06 29.51
N LYS A 54 -15.85 5.04 29.32
CA LYS A 54 -16.73 5.14 28.13
C LYS A 54 -15.95 5.50 26.85
N SER A 55 -14.72 5.99 26.98
CA SER A 55 -13.84 6.36 25.88
C SER A 55 -13.33 5.11 25.14
N LEU A 56 -12.96 4.04 25.88
CA LEU A 56 -12.41 2.82 25.31
C LEU A 56 -13.44 2.11 24.42
N ARG A 57 -14.69 1.97 24.90
CA ARG A 57 -15.76 1.34 24.11
C ARG A 57 -16.00 2.10 22.80
N ARG A 58 -16.02 3.44 22.84
CA ARG A 58 -16.16 4.29 21.64
C ARG A 58 -14.97 4.13 20.69
N ALA A 59 -13.75 4.11 21.21
CA ALA A 59 -12.54 3.90 20.42
C ALA A 59 -12.52 2.52 19.74
N VAL A 60 -12.93 1.46 20.45
CA VAL A 60 -13.07 0.11 19.89
C VAL A 60 -14.14 0.08 18.79
N PHE A 61 -15.31 0.68 19.01
CA PHE A 61 -16.35 0.75 17.97
C PHE A 61 -15.91 1.55 16.75
N ALA A 62 -15.24 2.68 16.93
CA ALA A 62 -14.70 3.47 15.84
C ALA A 62 -13.62 2.69 15.06
N THR A 63 -12.76 1.96 15.78
CA THR A 63 -11.74 1.09 15.19
C THR A 63 -12.35 -0.09 14.43
N ALA A 64 -13.42 -0.69 14.95
CA ALA A 64 -14.19 -1.71 14.26
C ALA A 64 -14.87 -1.15 13.00
N GLY A 65 -15.41 0.06 13.06
CA GLY A 65 -15.96 0.77 11.90
C GLY A 65 -14.91 1.01 10.80
N ALA A 66 -13.69 1.40 11.17
CA ALA A 66 -12.56 1.47 10.24
C ALA A 66 -12.20 0.07 9.67
N GLY A 67 -12.28 -0.97 10.50
CA GLY A 67 -12.14 -2.37 10.09
C GLY A 67 -13.16 -2.81 9.04
N VAL A 68 -14.42 -2.34 9.12
CA VAL A 68 -15.45 -2.60 8.10
C VAL A 68 -15.02 -2.03 6.74
N VAL A 69 -14.51 -0.79 6.71
CA VAL A 69 -14.03 -0.15 5.47
C VAL A 69 -12.84 -0.93 4.87
N LEU A 70 -11.92 -1.39 5.72
CA LEU A 70 -10.76 -2.19 5.28
C LEU A 70 -11.16 -3.64 4.89
N GLY A 71 -12.24 -4.16 5.46
CA GLY A 71 -12.90 -5.39 4.99
C GLY A 71 -13.47 -5.23 3.59
N ALA A 72 -14.12 -4.11 3.28
CA ALA A 72 -14.55 -3.79 1.92
C ALA A 72 -13.36 -3.65 0.97
N ALA A 73 -12.25 -3.04 1.41
CA ALA A 73 -11.00 -3.01 0.62
C ALA A 73 -10.47 -4.42 0.34
N THR A 74 -10.59 -5.34 1.31
CA THR A 74 -10.18 -6.74 1.20
C THR A 74 -11.00 -7.51 0.15
N LEU A 75 -12.31 -7.25 0.08
CA LEU A 75 -13.19 -7.82 -0.95
C LEU A 75 -12.77 -7.42 -2.37
N VAL A 76 -12.19 -6.23 -2.54
CA VAL A 76 -11.64 -5.77 -3.82
C VAL A 76 -10.25 -6.37 -4.05
N ARG A 77 -9.37 -6.31 -3.03
CA ARG A 77 -8.00 -6.79 -3.09
C ARG A 77 -7.58 -7.47 -1.77
N PRO A 78 -7.37 -8.80 -1.75
CA PRO A 78 -7.17 -9.55 -0.50
C PRO A 78 -5.99 -9.09 0.35
N GLN A 79 -4.94 -8.52 -0.26
CA GLN A 79 -3.78 -8.04 0.51
C GLN A 79 -4.10 -6.87 1.45
N SER A 80 -5.23 -6.19 1.27
CA SER A 80 -5.67 -5.11 2.17
C SER A 80 -6.05 -5.60 3.57
N LEU A 81 -6.32 -6.89 3.77
CA LEU A 81 -6.71 -7.45 5.07
C LEU A 81 -5.66 -7.17 6.15
N VAL A 82 -4.36 -7.30 5.80
CA VAL A 82 -3.26 -7.12 6.73
C VAL A 82 -3.17 -5.68 7.26
N LEU A 83 -3.69 -4.72 6.49
CA LEU A 83 -3.66 -3.31 6.86
C LEU A 83 -4.64 -2.98 7.98
N ALA A 84 -5.71 -3.75 8.17
CA ALA A 84 -6.67 -3.54 9.26
C ALA A 84 -6.03 -3.60 10.66
N PRO A 85 -5.38 -4.72 11.07
CA PRO A 85 -4.70 -4.76 12.36
C PRO A 85 -3.49 -3.84 12.42
N ILE A 86 -2.76 -3.62 11.31
CA ILE A 86 -1.59 -2.73 11.29
C ILE A 86 -1.99 -1.27 11.52
N PHE A 87 -3.03 -0.77 10.86
CA PHE A 87 -3.51 0.59 11.06
C PHE A 87 -3.98 0.81 12.49
N ALA A 88 -4.74 -0.14 13.06
CA ALA A 88 -5.14 -0.07 14.46
C ALA A 88 -3.92 -0.10 15.40
N TRP A 89 -2.93 -0.96 15.14
CA TRP A 89 -1.72 -1.08 15.95
C TRP A 89 -0.87 0.19 15.97
N ILE A 90 -0.77 0.87 14.82
CA ILE A 90 -0.08 2.15 14.64
C ILE A 90 -0.85 3.26 15.36
N ALA A 91 -2.16 3.37 15.10
CA ALA A 91 -3.01 4.38 15.72
C ALA A 91 -2.95 4.26 17.26
N TRP A 92 -3.14 3.07 17.80
CA TRP A 92 -3.12 2.84 19.24
C TRP A 92 -1.71 2.81 19.84
N GLY A 93 -0.67 3.23 19.11
CA GLY A 93 0.75 3.05 19.46
C GLY A 93 1.17 3.54 20.86
N SER A 94 0.42 4.47 21.44
CA SER A 94 0.64 4.98 22.80
C SER A 94 -0.10 4.27 23.92
N ALA A 95 -1.08 3.43 23.57
CA ALA A 95 -1.82 2.65 24.53
C ALA A 95 -0.96 1.46 25.01
N PRO A 96 -1.20 0.97 26.23
CA PRO A 96 -0.66 -0.31 26.70
C PRO A 96 -0.87 -1.43 25.68
N LEU A 97 0.07 -2.38 25.63
CA LEU A 97 0.09 -3.49 24.68
C LEU A 97 -1.26 -4.22 24.56
N ARG A 98 -1.92 -4.50 25.69
CA ARG A 98 -3.25 -5.15 25.72
C ARG A 98 -4.33 -4.39 24.94
N PHE A 99 -4.30 -3.06 24.98
CA PHE A 99 -5.29 -2.23 24.28
C PHE A 99 -4.94 -2.09 22.80
N ARG A 100 -3.65 -2.09 22.45
CA ARG A 100 -3.21 -2.18 21.05
C ARG A 100 -3.66 -3.48 20.41
N ALA A 101 -3.47 -4.60 21.11
CA ALA A 101 -3.94 -5.92 20.69
C ALA A 101 -5.46 -5.96 20.57
N LEU A 102 -6.20 -5.34 21.50
CA LEU A 102 -7.65 -5.21 21.42
C LEU A 102 -8.10 -4.44 20.19
N GLY A 103 -7.52 -3.25 19.93
CA GLY A 103 -7.84 -2.45 18.74
C GLY A 103 -7.52 -3.19 17.44
N ALA A 104 -6.35 -3.81 17.36
CA ALA A 104 -5.95 -4.62 16.20
C ALA A 104 -6.89 -5.81 15.97
N SER A 105 -7.27 -6.50 17.04
CA SER A 105 -8.22 -7.62 16.97
C SER A 105 -9.61 -7.14 16.55
N ALA A 106 -10.09 -6.03 17.09
CA ALA A 106 -11.39 -5.46 16.73
C ALA A 106 -11.45 -5.06 15.24
N ALA A 107 -10.41 -4.41 14.72
CA ALA A 107 -10.31 -4.06 13.31
C ALA A 107 -10.26 -5.30 12.41
N LEU A 108 -9.45 -6.31 12.78
CA LEU A 108 -9.31 -7.55 12.02
C LEU A 108 -10.61 -8.36 12.00
N VAL A 109 -11.26 -8.54 13.15
CA VAL A 109 -12.53 -9.26 13.26
C VAL A 109 -13.60 -8.56 12.44
N ALA A 110 -13.71 -7.23 12.51
CA ALA A 110 -14.65 -6.48 11.68
C ALA A 110 -14.38 -6.66 10.17
N ALA A 111 -13.11 -6.61 9.75
CA ALA A 111 -12.75 -6.85 8.35
C ALA A 111 -13.10 -8.27 7.88
N LEU A 112 -12.84 -9.29 8.71
CA LEU A 112 -13.20 -10.68 8.43
C LEU A 112 -14.71 -10.89 8.36
N LEU A 113 -15.48 -10.24 9.24
CA LEU A 113 -16.95 -10.30 9.21
C LEU A 113 -17.53 -9.73 7.92
N VAL A 114 -16.92 -8.69 7.35
CA VAL A 114 -17.30 -8.17 6.02
C VAL A 114 -16.99 -9.18 4.91
N CYS A 115 -15.88 -9.91 5.02
CA CYS A 115 -15.50 -10.92 4.03
C CYS A 115 -16.31 -12.22 4.14
N ALA A 116 -16.82 -12.54 5.34
CA ALA A 116 -17.43 -13.82 5.67
C ALA A 116 -18.59 -14.26 4.75
N PRO A 117 -19.54 -13.39 4.33
CA PRO A 117 -20.61 -13.80 3.42
C PRO A 117 -20.08 -14.31 2.07
N TRP A 118 -19.05 -13.65 1.55
CA TRP A 118 -18.41 -14.05 0.29
C TRP A 118 -17.58 -15.31 0.46
N THR A 119 -16.84 -15.43 1.58
CA THR A 119 -16.13 -16.67 1.93
C THR A 119 -17.08 -17.87 2.03
N LEU A 120 -18.23 -17.70 2.69
CA LEU A 120 -19.25 -18.76 2.82
C LEU A 120 -19.82 -19.15 1.46
N ARG A 121 -20.08 -18.16 0.59
CA ARG A 121 -20.47 -18.42 -0.80
C ARG A 121 -19.41 -19.25 -1.51
N ASN A 122 -18.11 -18.95 -1.32
CA ASN A 122 -17.03 -19.71 -1.96
C ASN A 122 -16.98 -21.15 -1.44
N CYS A 123 -17.11 -21.37 -0.13
CA CYS A 123 -17.19 -22.72 0.44
C CYS A 123 -18.31 -23.55 -0.22
N VAL A 124 -19.51 -22.97 -0.39
CA VAL A 124 -20.67 -23.68 -0.92
C VAL A 124 -20.59 -23.83 -2.45
N ARG A 125 -20.23 -22.78 -3.18
CA ARG A 125 -20.31 -22.73 -4.64
C ARG A 125 -19.05 -23.23 -5.34
N MET A 126 -17.88 -22.98 -4.76
CA MET A 126 -16.59 -23.40 -5.30
C MET A 126 -16.05 -24.67 -4.63
N LYS A 127 -16.77 -25.20 -3.62
CA LYS A 127 -16.33 -26.33 -2.78
C LYS A 127 -14.94 -26.11 -2.16
N SER A 128 -14.58 -24.83 -1.99
CA SER A 128 -13.29 -24.37 -1.48
C SER A 128 -13.49 -23.09 -0.67
N CYS A 129 -13.04 -23.10 0.59
CA CYS A 129 -13.20 -21.97 1.50
C CYS A 129 -12.11 -20.91 1.30
N ALA A 130 -12.07 -20.31 0.12
CA ALA A 130 -11.22 -19.16 -0.17
C ALA A 130 -11.81 -17.88 0.45
N LEU A 131 -11.00 -17.13 1.20
CA LEU A 131 -11.43 -15.92 1.92
C LEU A 131 -12.17 -14.93 0.99
N VAL A 132 -11.56 -14.59 -0.14
CA VAL A 132 -12.18 -13.71 -1.14
C VAL A 132 -12.10 -14.32 -2.54
N SER A 133 -10.92 -14.82 -2.93
CA SER A 133 -10.69 -15.32 -4.28
C SER A 133 -9.63 -16.42 -4.34
N VAL A 134 -9.68 -17.27 -5.36
CA VAL A 134 -8.70 -18.33 -5.66
C VAL A 134 -7.72 -17.89 -6.76
N ASN A 135 -6.99 -16.81 -6.52
CA ASN A 135 -6.01 -16.27 -7.48
C ASN A 135 -4.56 -16.41 -7.00
N GLY A 136 -4.35 -17.04 -5.84
CA GLY A 136 -3.05 -17.04 -5.17
C GLY A 136 -2.05 -17.92 -5.90
N GLY A 137 -2.44 -19.15 -6.25
CA GLY A 137 -1.57 -20.08 -6.94
C GLY A 137 -1.25 -19.65 -8.38
N TRP A 138 -2.24 -19.15 -9.10
CA TRP A 138 -2.07 -18.60 -10.46
C TRP A 138 -1.10 -17.42 -10.46
N ASN A 139 -1.29 -16.44 -9.56
CA ASN A 139 -0.41 -15.28 -9.48
C ASN A 139 1.01 -15.66 -9.04
N LEU A 140 1.14 -16.67 -8.16
CA LEU A 140 2.44 -17.17 -7.73
C LEU A 140 3.16 -17.86 -8.89
N ALA A 141 2.46 -18.68 -9.68
CA ALA A 141 3.03 -19.35 -10.84
C ALA A 141 3.55 -18.37 -11.89
N ILE A 142 2.78 -17.32 -12.25
CA ILE A 142 3.24 -16.26 -13.15
C ILE A 142 4.46 -15.55 -12.56
N GLY A 143 4.40 -15.20 -11.27
CA GLY A 143 5.51 -14.53 -10.58
C GLY A 143 6.76 -15.41 -10.43
N ALA A 144 6.63 -16.73 -10.55
CA ALA A 144 7.75 -17.66 -10.43
C ALA A 144 8.41 -17.99 -11.78
N ASP A 145 7.75 -17.72 -12.91
CA ASP A 145 8.32 -17.98 -14.24
C ASP A 145 9.43 -16.96 -14.59
N PRO A 146 10.69 -17.41 -14.77
CA PRO A 146 11.77 -16.52 -15.19
C PRO A 146 11.51 -15.84 -16.54
N GLY A 147 10.75 -16.50 -17.43
CA GLY A 147 10.39 -15.96 -18.75
C GLY A 147 9.42 -14.78 -18.69
N GLY A 148 8.73 -14.57 -17.56
CA GLY A 148 7.88 -13.39 -17.36
C GLY A 148 8.66 -12.14 -16.96
N GLU A 149 9.96 -12.27 -16.66
CA GLU A 149 10.86 -11.19 -16.26
C GLU A 149 10.31 -10.30 -15.12
N GLY A 150 9.54 -10.89 -14.20
CA GLY A 150 8.90 -10.18 -13.08
C GLY A 150 7.65 -9.38 -13.43
N THR A 151 7.19 -9.41 -14.68
CA THR A 151 5.97 -8.76 -15.15
C THR A 151 4.81 -9.76 -15.26
N TRP A 152 3.61 -9.27 -15.61
CA TRP A 152 2.54 -10.18 -16.02
C TRP A 152 2.93 -10.88 -17.32
N ALA A 153 2.76 -12.21 -17.35
CA ALA A 153 2.92 -13.02 -18.54
C ALA A 153 1.76 -14.03 -18.63
N PRO A 154 1.38 -14.46 -19.86
CA PRO A 154 0.45 -15.57 -20.02
C PRO A 154 0.94 -16.81 -19.28
N ILE A 155 0.05 -17.48 -18.54
CA ILE A 155 0.44 -18.64 -17.75
C ILE A 155 0.86 -19.79 -18.69
N LYS A 156 2.00 -20.41 -18.37
CA LYS A 156 2.38 -21.70 -18.95
C LYS A 156 1.75 -22.78 -18.10
N VAL A 157 0.66 -23.36 -18.57
CA VAL A 157 -0.08 -24.38 -17.81
C VAL A 157 0.81 -25.61 -17.62
N PRO A 158 1.19 -25.97 -16.38
CA PRO A 158 1.97 -27.18 -16.13
C PRO A 158 1.18 -28.42 -16.53
N GLU A 159 1.88 -29.46 -16.99
CA GLU A 159 1.26 -30.71 -17.46
C GLU A 159 0.28 -31.27 -16.42
N ALA A 160 0.70 -31.32 -15.16
CA ALA A 160 -0.09 -31.81 -14.03
C ALA A 160 -1.40 -31.03 -13.77
N CYS A 161 -1.55 -29.82 -14.32
CA CYS A 161 -2.72 -28.98 -14.14
C CYS A 161 -3.58 -28.84 -15.39
N ARG A 162 -3.24 -29.48 -16.52
CA ARG A 162 -3.98 -29.34 -17.79
C ARG A 162 -5.39 -29.91 -17.73
N GLU A 163 -5.55 -31.06 -17.08
CA GLU A 163 -6.84 -31.75 -16.94
C GLU A 163 -7.64 -31.30 -15.70
N VAL A 164 -7.16 -30.29 -14.98
CA VAL A 164 -7.86 -29.70 -13.84
C VAL A 164 -8.74 -28.55 -14.33
N TRP A 165 -10.05 -28.80 -14.33
CA TRP A 165 -11.06 -27.86 -14.86
C TRP A 165 -11.74 -27.02 -13.79
N ASP A 166 -11.84 -27.53 -12.56
CA ASP A 166 -12.40 -26.77 -11.44
C ASP A 166 -11.48 -25.60 -11.08
N GLU A 167 -12.03 -24.39 -11.01
CA GLU A 167 -11.28 -23.15 -10.81
C GLU A 167 -10.42 -23.17 -9.53
N ALA A 168 -11.01 -23.60 -8.41
CA ALA A 168 -10.32 -23.64 -7.12
C ALA A 168 -9.25 -24.73 -7.08
N ALA A 169 -9.56 -25.92 -7.61
CA ALA A 169 -8.60 -27.00 -7.73
C ALA A 169 -7.43 -26.62 -8.67
N LYS A 170 -7.72 -25.85 -9.72
CA LYS A 170 -6.73 -25.39 -10.70
C LYS A 170 -5.79 -24.35 -10.09
N ASP A 171 -6.30 -23.37 -9.35
CA ASP A 171 -5.46 -22.43 -8.59
C ASP A 171 -4.58 -23.17 -7.57
N ALA A 172 -5.15 -24.12 -6.83
CA ALA A 172 -4.38 -24.95 -5.90
C ALA A 172 -3.31 -25.79 -6.61
N CYS A 173 -3.58 -26.30 -7.81
CA CYS A 173 -2.60 -27.00 -8.64
C CYS A 173 -1.45 -26.07 -9.05
N PHE A 174 -1.76 -24.89 -9.60
CA PHE A 174 -0.74 -23.90 -9.94
C PHE A 174 0.09 -23.47 -8.73
N GLY A 175 -0.52 -23.29 -7.57
CA GLY A 175 0.20 -22.97 -6.33
C GLY A 175 1.20 -24.06 -5.95
N ARG A 176 0.82 -25.34 -6.05
CA ARG A 176 1.73 -26.46 -5.78
C ARG A 176 2.88 -26.51 -6.79
N GLU A 177 2.60 -26.40 -8.08
CA GLU A 177 3.64 -26.40 -9.12
C GLU A 177 4.58 -25.21 -8.99
N ALA A 178 4.05 -24.02 -8.68
CA ALA A 178 4.85 -22.84 -8.43
C ALA A 178 5.78 -23.03 -7.23
N LEU A 179 5.26 -23.57 -6.11
CA LEU A 179 6.09 -23.87 -4.93
C LEU A 179 7.15 -24.94 -5.22
N ARG A 180 6.85 -25.96 -6.04
CA ARG A 180 7.87 -26.94 -6.47
C ARG A 180 8.95 -26.29 -7.31
N SER A 181 8.58 -25.41 -8.25
CA SER A 181 9.54 -24.65 -9.06
C SER A 181 10.42 -23.73 -8.19
N ILE A 182 9.83 -23.05 -7.21
CA ILE A 182 10.55 -22.19 -6.26
C ILE A 182 11.50 -23.01 -5.38
N ALA A 183 11.06 -24.18 -4.92
CA ALA A 183 11.91 -25.06 -4.12
C ALA A 183 13.11 -25.63 -4.91
N ALA A 184 12.96 -25.81 -6.23
CA ALA A 184 14.03 -26.26 -7.11
C ALA A 184 15.08 -25.16 -7.37
N ASP A 185 14.68 -23.89 -7.44
CA ASP A 185 15.58 -22.74 -7.61
C ASP A 185 15.13 -21.51 -6.78
N PRO A 186 15.38 -21.53 -5.46
CA PRO A 186 14.94 -20.46 -4.57
C PRO A 186 15.68 -19.15 -4.81
N LEU A 187 16.96 -19.23 -5.23
CA LEU A 187 17.78 -18.06 -5.51
C LEU A 187 17.36 -17.38 -6.81
N GLY A 188 17.07 -18.14 -7.87
CA GLY A 188 16.53 -17.61 -9.11
C GLY A 188 15.18 -16.92 -8.90
N TRP A 189 14.27 -17.53 -8.13
CA TRP A 189 13.01 -16.89 -7.77
C TRP A 189 13.21 -15.60 -6.97
N ALA A 190 14.09 -15.60 -5.96
CA ALA A 190 14.39 -14.41 -5.17
C ALA A 190 15.03 -13.29 -6.02
N ALA A 191 15.88 -13.66 -7.00
CA ALA A 191 16.51 -12.74 -7.93
C ALA A 191 15.52 -12.06 -8.90
N LEU A 192 14.29 -12.57 -9.03
CA LEU A 192 13.22 -11.90 -9.78
C LEU A 192 12.59 -10.74 -9.00
N ALA A 193 12.73 -10.68 -7.67
CA ALA A 193 12.09 -9.65 -6.86
C ALA A 193 12.42 -8.21 -7.32
N PRO A 194 13.67 -7.82 -7.61
CA PRO A 194 13.97 -6.50 -8.17
C PRO A 194 13.25 -6.20 -9.48
N LYS A 195 13.12 -7.19 -10.39
CA LYS A 195 12.38 -7.01 -11.66
C LYS A 195 10.88 -6.82 -11.42
N LYS A 196 10.28 -7.58 -10.48
CA LYS A 196 8.87 -7.44 -10.11
C LYS A 196 8.57 -6.09 -9.44
N LEU A 197 9.46 -5.65 -8.56
CA LEU A 197 9.35 -4.34 -7.91
C LEU A 197 9.56 -3.19 -8.90
N ALA A 198 10.50 -3.34 -9.83
CA ALA A 198 10.69 -2.41 -10.93
C ALA A 198 9.43 -2.29 -11.80
N ALA A 199 8.84 -3.41 -12.20
CA ALA A 199 7.58 -3.44 -12.96
C ALA A 199 6.42 -2.79 -12.21
N THR A 200 6.44 -2.82 -10.88
CA THR A 200 5.40 -2.22 -10.02
C THR A 200 5.58 -0.72 -9.86
N PHE A 201 6.79 -0.25 -9.52
CA PHE A 201 7.00 1.11 -9.01
C PHE A 201 7.71 2.06 -9.98
N ASN A 202 8.38 1.55 -11.02
CA ASN A 202 9.11 2.43 -11.93
C ASN A 202 8.16 3.24 -12.82
N HIS A 203 7.03 2.67 -13.23
CA HIS A 203 6.09 3.32 -14.15
C HIS A 203 4.63 3.11 -13.68
N GLY A 204 4.36 3.45 -12.42
CA GLY A 204 3.05 3.19 -11.81
C GLY A 204 1.89 3.83 -12.59
N GLY A 205 2.08 5.11 -12.94
CA GLY A 205 1.04 5.93 -13.56
C GLY A 205 0.89 5.79 -15.07
N THR A 206 1.76 5.07 -15.77
CA THR A 206 1.65 4.90 -17.23
C THR A 206 0.52 3.97 -17.63
N ALA A 207 0.11 3.08 -16.73
CA ALA A 207 -0.87 2.05 -17.01
C ALA A 207 -2.27 2.63 -17.31
N GLY A 208 -2.61 3.83 -16.81
CA GLY A 208 -3.92 4.45 -17.04
C GLY A 208 -4.07 4.91 -18.48
N GLY A 209 -3.02 5.56 -19.01
CA GLY A 209 -2.96 5.92 -20.43
C GLY A 209 -2.97 4.69 -21.33
N TRP A 210 -2.29 3.61 -20.94
CA TRP A 210 -2.30 2.35 -21.68
C TRP A 210 -3.73 1.78 -21.81
N TYR A 211 -4.46 1.65 -20.71
CA TYR A 211 -5.84 1.12 -20.74
C TYR A 211 -6.80 1.98 -21.56
N LEU A 212 -6.72 3.31 -21.44
CA LEU A 212 -7.56 4.21 -22.23
C LEU A 212 -7.28 4.09 -23.73
N HIS A 213 -6.00 4.02 -24.10
CA HIS A 213 -5.60 3.83 -25.49
C HIS A 213 -6.05 2.48 -26.04
N THR A 214 -5.83 1.38 -25.30
CA THR A 214 -6.27 0.05 -25.72
C THR A 214 -7.79 -0.05 -25.84
N SER A 215 -8.54 0.66 -24.99
CA SER A 215 -10.00 0.65 -25.03
C SER A 215 -10.56 1.45 -26.20
N ASN A 216 -9.97 2.61 -26.51
CA ASN A 216 -10.39 3.43 -27.65
C ASN A 216 -9.25 4.31 -28.17
N ALA A 217 -8.42 3.74 -29.05
CA ALA A 217 -7.28 4.44 -29.64
C ALA A 217 -7.67 5.66 -30.49
N SER A 218 -8.90 5.69 -31.03
CA SER A 218 -9.39 6.82 -31.83
C SER A 218 -9.68 8.06 -30.97
N ALA A 219 -10.24 7.85 -29.77
CA ALA A 219 -10.51 8.92 -28.81
C ALA A 219 -9.28 9.27 -27.96
N PHE A 220 -8.39 8.30 -27.74
CA PHE A 220 -7.21 8.46 -26.90
C PHE A 220 -5.95 7.97 -27.64
N GLY A 221 -5.41 8.82 -28.51
CA GLY A 221 -4.26 8.50 -29.35
C GLY A 221 -2.94 8.36 -28.58
N GLU A 222 -1.88 7.93 -29.28
CA GLU A 222 -0.56 7.66 -28.67
C GLU A 222 0.05 8.86 -27.94
N ARG A 223 -0.07 10.08 -28.51
CA ARG A 223 0.42 11.30 -27.86
C ARG A 223 -0.26 11.55 -26.51
N ALA A 224 -1.57 11.30 -26.40
CA ALA A 224 -2.32 11.46 -25.16
C ALA A 224 -1.92 10.40 -24.13
N ARG A 225 -1.72 9.15 -24.58
CA ARG A 225 -1.18 8.06 -23.76
C ARG A 225 0.18 8.42 -23.17
N ASP A 226 1.10 8.87 -24.02
CA ASP A 226 2.47 9.16 -23.60
C ASP A 226 2.52 10.40 -22.70
N ALA A 227 1.72 11.43 -23.00
CA ALA A 227 1.60 12.62 -22.15
C ALA A 227 1.02 12.30 -20.76
N LEU A 228 -0.01 11.45 -20.68
CA LEU A 228 -0.58 11.01 -19.41
C LEU A 228 0.43 10.16 -18.63
N GLY A 229 1.16 9.26 -19.30
CA GLY A 229 2.20 8.46 -18.66
C GLY A 229 3.36 9.30 -18.12
N ALA A 230 3.83 10.27 -18.89
CA ALA A 230 4.91 11.17 -18.50
C ALA A 230 4.50 12.07 -17.32
N SER A 231 3.33 12.70 -17.40
CA SER A 231 2.80 13.55 -16.33
C SER A 231 2.54 12.75 -15.04
N SER A 232 1.98 11.54 -15.14
CA SER A 232 1.79 10.68 -13.98
C SER A 232 3.13 10.32 -13.35
N THR A 233 4.12 9.88 -14.14
CA THR A 233 5.45 9.56 -13.63
C THR A 233 6.07 10.75 -12.89
N ALA A 234 6.02 11.95 -13.50
CA ALA A 234 6.56 13.16 -12.88
C ALA A 234 5.91 13.47 -11.52
N VAL A 235 4.57 13.45 -11.46
CA VAL A 235 3.81 13.70 -10.22
C VAL A 235 4.12 12.64 -9.16
N GLU A 236 4.15 11.37 -9.53
CA GLU A 236 4.47 10.26 -8.63
C GLU A 236 5.88 10.41 -8.02
N ARG A 237 6.87 10.80 -8.83
CA ARG A 237 8.22 11.09 -8.35
C ARG A 237 8.25 12.28 -7.41
N SER A 238 7.57 13.37 -7.75
CA SER A 238 7.50 14.56 -6.89
C SER A 238 6.86 14.24 -5.55
N VAL A 239 5.75 13.48 -5.54
CA VAL A 239 5.06 13.04 -4.33
C VAL A 239 5.98 12.16 -3.48
N LEU A 240 6.70 11.21 -4.08
CA LEU A 240 7.65 10.36 -3.37
C LEU A 240 8.81 11.16 -2.74
N LEU A 241 9.41 12.08 -3.50
CA LEU A 241 10.46 12.98 -3.02
C LEU A 241 9.98 13.83 -1.85
N LEU A 242 8.79 14.44 -1.97
CA LEU A 242 8.19 15.22 -0.90
C LEU A 242 7.91 14.36 0.34
N ALA A 243 7.47 13.11 0.18
CA ALA A 243 7.27 12.20 1.31
C ALA A 243 8.59 11.88 2.04
N ILE A 244 9.69 11.65 1.30
CA ILE A 244 11.03 11.43 1.87
C ILE A 244 11.52 12.70 2.59
N ILE A 245 11.41 13.86 1.96
CA ILE A 245 11.76 15.16 2.58
C ILE A 245 10.94 15.37 3.86
N GLY A 246 9.63 15.13 3.81
CA GLY A 246 8.74 15.21 4.97
C GLY A 246 9.15 14.24 6.08
N ALA A 247 9.56 13.02 5.76
CA ALA A 247 10.07 12.05 6.72
C ALA A 247 11.38 12.55 7.38
N LEU A 248 12.32 13.05 6.58
CA LEU A 248 13.63 13.53 7.01
C LEU A 248 13.55 14.79 7.88
N ARG A 249 12.84 15.84 7.43
CA ARG A 249 12.65 17.10 8.18
C ARG A 249 12.12 16.87 9.59
N ARG A 250 11.27 15.84 9.73
CA ARG A 250 10.66 15.45 11.00
C ARG A 250 11.58 14.66 11.93
N ARG A 251 12.78 14.23 11.50
CA ARG A 251 13.76 13.52 12.34
C ARG A 251 14.85 14.42 12.91
N PHE A 252 15.06 15.59 12.32
CA PHE A 252 16.05 16.58 12.74
C PHE A 252 15.60 17.49 13.90
N SER A 253 14.68 17.03 14.77
CA SER A 253 14.25 17.79 15.96
C SER A 253 15.14 17.62 17.18
N SER A 254 16.11 16.70 17.20
CA SER A 254 16.94 16.44 18.39
C SER A 254 18.45 16.44 18.06
N PRO A 255 19.26 17.28 18.73
CA PRO A 255 20.70 17.39 18.49
C PRO A 255 21.52 16.17 18.95
N ARG A 256 20.95 15.26 19.75
CA ARG A 256 21.68 14.12 20.36
C ARG A 256 21.99 12.94 19.41
N ARG A 257 21.79 13.08 18.10
CA ARG A 257 21.88 11.96 17.15
C ARG A 257 22.57 12.31 15.84
N LEU A 258 23.67 13.07 15.87
CA LEU A 258 24.41 13.50 14.67
C LEU A 258 24.87 12.33 13.76
N VAL A 259 25.30 11.19 14.33
CA VAL A 259 25.72 10.01 13.54
C VAL A 259 24.52 9.29 12.92
N ALA A 260 23.42 9.09 13.66
CA ALA A 260 22.19 8.53 13.10
C ALA A 260 21.54 9.49 12.09
N ALA A 261 21.74 10.80 12.25
CA ALA A 261 21.33 11.81 11.29
C ALA A 261 22.11 11.71 9.98
N ALA A 262 23.43 11.45 10.00
CA ALA A 262 24.20 11.23 8.79
C ALA A 262 23.70 10.00 8.00
N GLY A 263 23.44 8.88 8.68
CA GLY A 263 22.87 7.68 8.04
C GLY A 263 21.48 7.92 7.45
N LEU A 264 20.61 8.65 8.16
CA LEU A 264 19.27 9.01 7.66
C LEU A 264 19.31 9.98 6.47
N VAL A 265 20.27 10.91 6.45
CA VAL A 265 20.51 11.79 5.30
C VAL A 265 21.00 10.97 4.13
N GLY A 266 22.03 10.13 4.33
CA GLY A 266 22.55 9.26 3.28
C GLY A 266 21.45 8.39 2.67
N LEU A 267 20.60 7.78 3.51
CA LEU A 267 19.47 6.98 3.07
C LEU A 267 18.43 7.83 2.31
N SER A 268 18.15 9.05 2.75
CA SER A 268 17.21 9.96 2.07
C SER A 268 17.76 10.48 0.74
N VAL A 269 19.06 10.76 0.67
CA VAL A 269 19.77 11.15 -0.56
C VAL A 269 19.74 10.00 -1.55
N LEU A 270 20.02 8.76 -1.10
CA LEU A 270 19.87 7.56 -1.91
C LEU A 270 18.45 7.45 -2.48
N GLY A 271 17.43 7.60 -1.63
CA GLY A 271 16.04 7.63 -2.05
C GLY A 271 15.74 8.73 -3.08
N ALA A 272 16.31 9.92 -2.92
CA ALA A 272 16.12 11.02 -3.85
C ALA A 272 16.79 10.77 -5.21
N VAL A 273 18.01 10.24 -5.23
CA VAL A 273 18.73 9.85 -6.46
C VAL A 273 17.93 8.79 -7.22
N PHE A 274 17.45 7.77 -6.52
CA PHE A 274 16.69 6.71 -7.18
C PHE A 274 15.29 7.16 -7.63
N ALA A 275 14.67 8.12 -6.95
CA ALA A 275 13.36 8.67 -7.36
C ALA A 275 13.40 9.32 -8.75
N VAL A 276 14.52 9.96 -9.12
CA VAL A 276 14.70 10.58 -10.44
C VAL A 276 15.34 9.64 -11.46
N SER A 277 15.60 8.38 -11.08
CA SER A 277 16.18 7.35 -11.95
C SER A 277 15.10 6.43 -12.54
N ALA A 278 15.54 5.54 -13.44
CA ALA A 278 14.72 4.43 -13.93
C ALA A 278 14.35 3.42 -12.83
N HIS A 279 15.10 3.35 -11.71
CA HIS A 279 14.94 2.34 -10.65
C HIS A 279 14.27 2.89 -9.39
N ALA A 280 13.19 3.66 -9.54
CA ALA A 280 12.55 4.32 -8.41
C ALA A 280 11.91 3.36 -7.39
N TRP A 281 11.72 2.08 -7.71
CA TRP A 281 11.36 1.07 -6.72
C TRP A 281 12.30 1.08 -5.50
N VAL A 282 13.59 1.43 -5.69
CA VAL A 282 14.55 1.60 -4.59
C VAL A 282 14.14 2.77 -3.69
N SER A 283 13.63 3.86 -4.26
CA SER A 283 13.15 5.02 -3.50
C SER A 283 11.91 4.69 -2.66
N TYR A 284 10.99 3.86 -3.16
CA TYR A 284 9.88 3.33 -2.37
C TYR A 284 10.36 2.42 -1.23
N SER A 285 11.35 1.56 -1.49
CA SER A 285 12.00 0.75 -0.45
C SER A 285 12.67 1.61 0.62
N VAL A 286 13.34 2.69 0.22
CA VAL A 286 13.90 3.69 1.14
C VAL A 286 12.80 4.30 2.00
N LEU A 287 11.69 4.76 1.40
CA LEU A 287 10.59 5.33 2.15
C LEU A 287 9.97 4.31 3.13
N ALA A 288 9.83 3.05 2.72
CA ALA A 288 9.40 1.96 3.58
C ALA A 288 10.33 1.78 4.79
N LEU A 289 11.64 1.71 4.57
CA LEU A 289 12.63 1.65 5.65
C LEU A 289 12.56 2.86 6.56
N LEU A 290 12.45 4.07 5.98
CA LEU A 290 12.25 5.28 6.75
C LEU A 290 10.98 5.14 7.60
N SER A 291 9.86 4.64 7.11
CA SER A 291 8.64 4.50 7.93
C SER A 291 8.77 3.55 9.13
N LEU A 292 9.74 2.62 9.11
CA LEU A 292 9.99 1.67 10.19
C LEU A 292 10.91 2.22 11.29
N ILE A 293 11.72 3.24 10.99
CA ILE A 293 12.69 3.78 11.94
C ILE A 293 11.97 4.68 12.96
N PRO A 294 11.93 4.31 14.26
CA PRO A 294 11.26 5.07 15.30
C PRO A 294 11.81 6.50 15.40
N ARG A 295 10.93 7.47 15.66
CA ARG A 295 11.37 8.83 15.99
C ARG A 295 12.03 8.85 17.36
N GLY A 296 13.21 9.45 17.45
CA GLY A 296 13.81 9.81 18.73
C GLY A 296 13.07 11.02 19.34
N GLY A 297 13.01 11.10 20.67
CA GLY A 297 12.57 12.31 21.37
C GLY A 297 11.09 12.39 21.75
N GLY A 298 10.35 11.28 21.75
CA GLY A 298 8.98 11.23 22.30
C GLY A 298 7.88 11.85 21.42
N GLU A 299 8.22 12.52 20.31
CA GLU A 299 7.24 13.01 19.34
C GLU A 299 6.58 11.84 18.58
N ARG A 300 5.24 11.79 18.61
CA ARG A 300 4.48 10.79 17.84
C ARG A 300 4.58 11.08 16.34
N GLU A 301 4.74 10.03 15.56
CA GLU A 301 4.61 10.14 14.11
C GLU A 301 3.15 10.44 13.72
N PRO A 302 2.91 11.42 12.83
CA PRO A 302 1.62 11.58 12.16
C PRO A 302 1.15 10.24 11.58
N PHE A 303 -0.04 9.79 12.00
CA PHE A 303 -0.62 8.50 11.60
C PHE A 303 -0.57 8.28 10.08
N VAL A 304 -0.89 9.31 9.29
CA VAL A 304 -0.88 9.25 7.82
C VAL A 304 0.47 8.83 7.24
N ALA A 305 1.59 9.23 7.85
CA ALA A 305 2.93 8.85 7.39
C ALA A 305 3.23 7.37 7.64
N SER A 306 2.93 6.87 8.84
CA SER A 306 3.09 5.46 9.17
C SER A 306 2.13 4.58 8.38
N ALA A 307 0.89 5.04 8.16
CA ALA A 307 -0.09 4.35 7.32
C ALA A 307 0.38 4.27 5.87
N ALA A 308 0.88 5.37 5.29
CA ALA A 308 1.48 5.35 3.95
C ALA A 308 2.64 4.36 3.86
N GLY A 309 3.54 4.37 4.85
CA GLY A 309 4.64 3.39 4.95
C GLY A 309 4.15 1.95 4.99
N ALA A 310 3.13 1.66 5.80
CA ALA A 310 2.53 0.32 5.88
C ALA A 310 1.93 -0.15 4.55
N VAL A 311 1.24 0.73 3.80
CA VAL A 311 0.70 0.38 2.47
C VAL A 311 1.83 0.16 1.46
N VAL A 312 2.88 0.99 1.47
CA VAL A 312 4.07 0.79 0.62
C VAL A 312 4.74 -0.54 0.94
N ILE A 313 4.94 -0.87 2.22
CA ILE A 313 5.54 -2.15 2.67
C ILE A 313 4.67 -3.33 2.23
N ALA A 314 3.35 -3.28 2.46
CA ALA A 314 2.45 -4.35 2.04
C ALA A 314 2.49 -4.56 0.53
N THR A 315 2.57 -3.47 -0.25
CA THR A 315 2.68 -3.51 -1.72
C THR A 315 4.02 -4.08 -2.17
N LEU A 316 5.13 -3.65 -1.56
CA LEU A 316 6.48 -4.19 -1.80
C LEU A 316 6.53 -5.70 -1.54
N ILE A 317 6.05 -6.16 -0.39
CA ILE A 317 6.05 -7.58 -0.02
C ILE A 317 5.20 -8.39 -1.00
N THR A 318 3.98 -7.91 -1.28
CA THR A 318 3.06 -8.59 -2.20
C THR A 318 3.69 -8.77 -3.58
N HIS A 319 4.27 -7.71 -4.15
CA HIS A 319 4.85 -7.75 -5.50
C HIS A 319 6.32 -8.19 -5.54
N ALA A 320 6.96 -8.47 -4.42
CA ALA A 320 8.19 -9.27 -4.40
C ALA A 320 7.86 -10.77 -4.56
N ILE A 321 6.73 -11.20 -3.99
CA ILE A 321 6.25 -12.59 -4.06
C ILE A 321 5.60 -12.86 -5.42
N PHE A 322 4.56 -12.07 -5.76
CA PHE A 322 3.80 -12.16 -6.99
C PHE A 322 4.39 -11.28 -8.11
N PHE A 323 3.93 -11.43 -9.34
CA PHE A 323 4.38 -10.58 -10.44
C PHE A 323 4.04 -9.09 -10.21
N GLY A 324 4.82 -8.22 -10.84
CA GLY A 324 4.63 -6.77 -10.80
C GLY A 324 3.88 -6.21 -12.01
N ALA A 325 3.22 -5.09 -11.81
CA ALA A 325 2.63 -4.28 -12.87
C ALA A 325 2.42 -2.84 -12.36
N GLY A 326 2.60 -1.84 -13.22
CA GLY A 326 2.57 -0.42 -12.82
C GLY A 326 1.29 -0.03 -12.07
N ARG A 327 0.14 -0.54 -12.52
CA ARG A 327 -1.17 -0.32 -11.89
C ARG A 327 -1.18 -0.61 -10.38
N TYR A 328 -0.39 -1.57 -9.93
CA TYR A 328 -0.38 -1.97 -8.53
C TYR A 328 0.25 -0.94 -7.59
N ALA A 329 1.09 -0.02 -8.09
CA ALA A 329 1.57 1.10 -7.27
C ALA A 329 0.47 2.12 -6.96
N LEU A 330 -0.62 2.18 -7.73
CA LEU A 330 -1.62 3.24 -7.58
C LEU A 330 -2.28 3.28 -6.20
N VAL A 331 -2.39 2.11 -5.55
CA VAL A 331 -3.01 1.99 -4.22
C VAL A 331 -2.24 2.72 -3.13
N VAL A 332 -0.96 3.06 -3.36
CA VAL A 332 -0.14 3.78 -2.36
C VAL A 332 -0.39 5.29 -2.38
N PHE A 333 -0.81 5.86 -3.52
CA PHE A 333 -0.72 7.31 -3.74
C PHE A 333 -1.63 8.16 -2.85
N PRO A 334 -2.88 7.79 -2.51
CA PRO A 334 -3.69 8.65 -1.64
C PRO A 334 -3.04 8.92 -0.29
N LEU A 335 -2.47 7.89 0.34
CA LEU A 335 -1.77 8.04 1.61
C LEU A 335 -0.37 8.66 1.41
N LEU A 336 0.29 8.37 0.29
CA LEU A 336 1.57 8.97 -0.04
C LEU A 336 1.46 10.49 -0.29
N CYS A 337 0.39 10.97 -0.93
CA CYS A 337 0.05 12.38 -1.06
C CYS A 337 -0.15 13.03 0.32
N GLY A 338 -0.81 12.33 1.25
CA GLY A 338 -0.91 12.74 2.65
C GLY A 338 0.46 12.85 3.35
N ALA A 339 1.33 11.87 3.15
CA ALA A 339 2.69 11.88 3.68
C ALA A 339 3.56 12.99 3.04
N ALA A 340 3.40 13.23 1.75
CA ALA A 340 4.09 14.29 1.00
C ALA A 340 3.70 15.69 1.49
N ALA A 341 2.41 15.91 1.79
CA ALA A 341 1.92 17.18 2.30
C ALA A 341 2.59 17.58 3.64
N LEU A 342 3.04 16.61 4.44
CA LEU A 342 3.78 16.87 5.68
C LEU A 342 5.12 17.58 5.44
N ALA A 343 5.66 17.57 4.22
CA ALA A 343 6.85 18.34 3.86
C ALA A 343 6.62 19.86 3.98
N PHE A 344 5.36 20.32 3.87
CA PHE A 344 4.97 21.73 3.96
C PHE A 344 4.46 22.14 5.35
N GLU A 345 4.38 21.19 6.29
CA GLU A 345 3.92 21.50 7.64
C GLU A 345 4.94 22.41 8.35
N ARG A 346 4.53 23.65 8.66
CA ARG A 346 5.34 24.57 9.45
C ARG A 346 5.49 24.01 10.87
N ARG A 347 6.72 23.73 11.30
CA ARG A 347 7.03 23.45 12.70
C ARG A 347 6.78 24.71 13.52
N ARG A 348 5.87 24.65 14.49
CA ARG A 348 5.78 25.65 15.56
C ARG A 348 6.86 25.32 16.60
N PRO A 349 7.88 26.16 16.82
CA PRO A 349 8.80 25.99 17.94
C PRO A 349 8.01 26.08 19.26
N GLY A 350 8.20 25.13 20.18
CA GLY A 350 7.71 25.24 21.56
C GLY A 350 6.27 24.78 21.86
N ALA A 351 5.56 24.11 20.95
CA ALA A 351 4.27 23.50 21.31
C ALA A 351 4.49 22.24 22.17
N SER A 352 4.33 22.38 23.48
CA SER A 352 4.30 21.25 24.42
C SER A 352 3.19 20.25 24.05
N ILE A 353 3.39 19.02 24.51
CA ILE A 353 2.72 17.76 24.12
C ILE A 353 1.17 17.75 24.27
N SER A 354 0.54 18.81 24.75
CA SER A 354 -0.88 18.79 25.12
C SER A 354 -1.89 19.11 24.00
N ALA A 355 -1.49 19.51 22.78
CA ALA A 355 -2.44 20.09 21.82
C ALA A 355 -2.40 19.53 20.39
N ARG A 356 -2.10 18.24 20.22
CA ARG A 356 -2.25 17.55 18.90
C ARG A 356 -3.10 16.29 19.00
N LEU A 357 -4.29 16.44 19.58
CA LEU A 357 -5.41 15.52 19.43
C LEU A 357 -6.56 16.32 18.81
N CYS A 358 -6.46 16.55 17.50
CA CYS A 358 -7.51 16.91 16.55
C CYS A 358 -6.93 16.74 15.15
#